data_AF-A0A329LDD8-F1
#
_entry.id   AF-A0A329LDD8-F1
#
_cell.length_a   1.000
_cell.length_b   1.000
_cell.length_c   1.000
_cell.angle_alpha   90.00
_cell.angle_beta   90.00
_cell.angle_gamma   90.00
#
_symmetry.space_group_name_H-M   'P 1'
#
loop_
_entity.id
_entity.type
_entity.pdbx_description
1 polymer ?
#
loop_
_entity_poly.entity_id
_entity_poly.type
_entity_poly.pdbx_seq_one_letter_code
_entity_poly.pdbx_strand_id
1 'polypeptide(L)'
;MPNFLDRLTIPEESGLDPTMLVPLLRLLAAGEPVTVEALAAAVGLPVDEVTRRLAAVPDTEYDEQGRIVGQGLTLRPTRHRFTVAGQELYTWCALDTLIFPTILDRPASIESESPVSGHPIRVSVGENGVTSVQPETAVVSLVNPDDLTSIRSSFCNQVHYFTCAQDAAPWLAEHPEGQIVSVAEAHQLGAALTTQILTQLHTPPTAHPGCCS
;
A
#
# COMPACT_ATOMS: atom_id res chain seq x y z
N MET A 1 2.06 -9.28 -21.37
CA MET A 1 2.81 -8.06 -20.99
C MET A 1 3.10 -8.19 -19.50
N PRO A 2 4.28 -7.81 -19.01
CA PRO A 2 4.54 -7.77 -17.57
C PRO A 2 3.45 -6.93 -16.89
N ASN A 3 2.98 -7.36 -15.72
CA ASN A 3 2.04 -6.56 -14.96
C ASN A 3 2.81 -5.32 -14.50
N PHE A 4 2.33 -4.11 -14.78
CA PHE A 4 3.11 -2.92 -14.44
C PHE A 4 3.31 -2.79 -12.92
N LEU A 5 2.43 -3.41 -12.12
CA LEU A 5 2.58 -3.50 -10.66
C LEU A 5 3.83 -4.28 -10.24
N ASP A 6 4.41 -5.11 -11.11
CA ASP A 6 5.68 -5.78 -10.84
C ASP A 6 6.80 -4.75 -10.58
N ARG A 7 6.73 -3.56 -11.21
CA ARG A 7 7.69 -2.47 -10.98
C ARG A 7 7.63 -1.90 -9.56
N LEU A 8 6.49 -1.98 -8.90
CA LEU A 8 6.34 -1.56 -7.49
C LEU A 8 7.12 -2.46 -6.52
N THR A 9 7.51 -3.66 -6.95
CA THR A 9 8.29 -4.59 -6.11
C THR A 9 9.81 -4.45 -6.30
N ILE A 10 10.25 -3.59 -7.22
CA ILE A 10 11.65 -3.34 -7.50
C ILE A 10 12.09 -2.21 -6.56
N PRO A 11 12.90 -2.47 -5.52
CA PRO A 11 13.26 -1.45 -4.53
C PRO A 11 13.99 -0.26 -5.15
N GLU A 12 14.77 -0.48 -6.21
CA GLU A 12 15.50 0.57 -6.91
C GLU A 12 14.58 1.51 -7.71
N GLU A 13 13.40 1.04 -8.15
CA GLU A 13 12.43 1.85 -8.89
C GLU A 13 11.42 2.53 -7.96
N SER A 14 11.01 1.82 -6.90
CA SER A 14 9.87 2.18 -6.05
C SER A 14 10.29 2.74 -4.68
N GLY A 15 11.52 2.50 -4.25
CA GLY A 15 11.97 2.79 -2.89
C GLY A 15 11.33 1.89 -1.81
N LEU A 16 10.49 0.93 -2.18
CA LEU A 16 9.90 -0.02 -1.23
C LEU A 16 10.91 -1.11 -0.89
N ASP A 17 11.39 -1.09 0.35
CA ASP A 17 12.14 -2.20 0.95
C ASP A 17 11.14 -3.09 1.74
N PRO A 18 10.79 -4.31 1.25
CA PRO A 18 9.90 -5.21 1.96
C PRO A 18 10.34 -5.54 3.38
N THR A 19 11.66 -5.56 3.64
CA THR A 19 12.23 -5.86 4.96
C THR A 19 11.95 -4.77 5.99
N MET A 20 11.69 -3.54 5.52
CA MET A 20 11.26 -2.40 6.34
C MET A 20 9.73 -2.26 6.35
N LEU A 21 9.11 -2.38 5.17
CA LEU A 21 7.68 -2.14 4.98
C LEU A 21 6.82 -3.11 5.78
N VAL A 22 7.05 -4.42 5.67
CA VAL A 22 6.17 -5.41 6.31
C VAL A 22 6.19 -5.29 7.84
N PRO A 23 7.36 -5.21 8.52
CA PRO A 23 7.40 -4.98 9.96
C PRO A 23 6.77 -3.65 10.37
N LEU A 24 6.97 -2.57 9.60
CA LEU A 24 6.34 -1.27 9.87
C LEU A 24 4.81 -1.34 9.77
N LEU A 25 4.27 -1.95 8.71
CA LEU A 25 2.82 -2.13 8.55
C LEU A 25 2.22 -2.93 9.72
N ARG A 26 2.90 -4.00 10.16
CA ARG A 26 2.46 -4.82 11.30
C ARG A 26 2.48 -4.05 12.62
N LEU A 27 3.45 -3.16 12.82
CA LEU A 27 3.51 -2.28 13.99
C LEU A 27 2.40 -1.22 13.94
N LEU A 28 2.22 -0.54 12.81
CA LEU A 28 1.15 0.46 12.60
C LEU A 28 -0.26 -0.14 12.75
N ALA A 29 -0.44 -1.42 12.41
CA ALA A 29 -1.71 -2.13 12.60
C ALA A 29 -2.16 -2.25 14.06
N ALA A 30 -1.31 -1.89 15.03
CA ALA A 30 -1.67 -1.75 16.44
C ALA A 30 -2.43 -0.45 16.75
N GLY A 31 -2.46 0.52 15.83
CA GLY A 31 -3.18 1.78 15.98
C GLY A 31 -2.41 2.89 16.70
N GLU A 32 -1.12 2.71 16.94
CA GLU A 32 -0.27 3.65 17.68
C GLU A 32 0.94 4.10 16.86
N PRO A 33 1.47 5.33 17.08
CA PRO A 33 2.70 5.77 16.44
C PRO A 33 3.88 4.85 16.75
N VAL A 34 4.70 4.57 15.73
CA VAL A 34 5.83 3.64 15.81
C VAL A 34 7.13 4.41 16.00
N THR A 35 7.91 4.08 17.02
CA THR A 35 9.25 4.67 17.18
C THR A 35 10.26 3.97 16.27
N VAL A 36 11.34 4.66 15.92
CA VAL A 36 12.42 4.10 15.11
C VAL A 36 13.07 2.91 15.82
N GLU A 37 13.18 2.94 17.14
CA GLU A 37 13.72 1.85 17.96
C GLU A 37 12.82 0.61 17.93
N ALA A 38 11.50 0.81 17.98
CA ALA A 38 10.54 -0.29 17.86
C ALA A 38 10.63 -0.96 16.49
N LEU A 39 10.75 -0.17 15.42
CA LEU A 39 10.97 -0.68 14.08
C LEU A 39 12.32 -1.42 13.99
N ALA A 40 13.39 -0.83 14.48
CA ALA A 40 14.74 -1.43 14.54
C ALA A 40 14.75 -2.79 15.25
N ALA A 41 14.06 -2.89 16.39
CA ALA A 41 13.90 -4.15 17.10
C ALA A 41 13.11 -5.18 16.29
N ALA A 42 12.06 -4.76 15.58
CA ALA A 42 11.23 -5.65 14.76
C ALA A 42 11.95 -6.16 13.50
N VAL A 43 12.79 -5.33 12.86
CA VAL A 43 13.58 -5.71 11.67
C VAL A 43 14.91 -6.39 12.03
N GLY A 44 15.40 -6.25 13.26
CA GLY A 44 16.69 -6.78 13.71
C GLY A 44 17.90 -6.00 13.19
N LEU A 45 17.76 -4.70 12.95
CA LEU A 45 18.83 -3.81 12.45
C LEU A 45 19.20 -2.75 13.49
N PRO A 46 20.40 -2.16 13.43
CA PRO A 46 20.76 -1.00 14.23
C PRO A 46 19.84 0.20 13.95
N VAL A 47 19.57 1.02 14.98
CA VAL A 47 18.71 2.22 14.86
C VAL A 47 19.21 3.18 13.78
N ASP A 48 20.53 3.40 13.70
CA ASP A 48 21.13 4.28 12.69
C ASP A 48 20.89 3.79 11.25
N GLU A 49 20.91 2.47 11.06
CA GLU A 49 20.63 1.84 9.76
C GLU A 49 19.17 2.04 9.35
N VAL A 50 18.24 1.80 10.27
CA VAL A 50 16.80 2.03 10.06
C VAL A 50 16.52 3.51 9.77
N THR A 51 17.11 4.42 10.55
CA THR A 51 16.97 5.87 10.34
C THR A 51 17.41 6.28 8.94
N ARG A 52 18.55 5.77 8.47
CA ARG A 52 19.07 6.06 7.13
C ARG A 52 18.17 5.53 6.03
N ARG A 53 17.61 4.32 6.18
CA ARG A 53 16.67 3.73 5.21
C ARG A 53 15.36 4.51 5.16
N LEU A 54 14.81 4.89 6.32
CA LEU A 54 13.62 5.71 6.41
C LEU A 54 13.82 7.10 5.77
N ALA A 55 14.99 7.71 5.94
CA ALA A 55 15.33 8.98 5.31
C ALA A 55 15.40 8.92 3.77
N ALA A 56 15.59 7.72 3.20
CA ALA A 56 15.56 7.50 1.75
C ALA A 56 14.14 7.36 1.19
N VAL A 57 13.12 7.23 2.05
CA VAL A 57 11.71 7.09 1.67
C VAL A 57 10.96 8.39 1.97
N PRO A 58 10.84 9.31 1.00
CA PRO A 58 10.32 10.67 1.25
C PRO A 58 8.85 10.71 1.66
N ASP A 59 8.09 9.68 1.31
CA ASP A 59 6.64 9.63 1.56
C ASP A 59 6.28 9.24 3.01
N THR A 60 7.27 8.82 3.84
CA THR A 60 7.04 8.40 5.23
C THR A 60 6.46 9.54 6.07
N GLU A 61 5.34 9.28 6.74
CA GLU A 61 4.66 10.25 7.59
C GLU A 61 5.15 10.14 9.03
N TYR A 62 5.51 11.28 9.63
CA TYR A 62 5.92 11.38 11.04
C TYR A 62 4.97 12.29 11.83
N ASP A 63 4.88 12.09 13.13
CA ASP A 63 4.28 13.04 14.07
C ASP A 63 5.29 14.10 14.54
N GLU A 64 4.84 15.01 15.41
CA GLU A 64 5.67 16.08 15.97
C GLU A 64 6.82 15.57 16.86
N GLN A 65 6.75 14.32 17.33
CA GLN A 65 7.78 13.67 18.12
C GLN A 65 8.75 12.86 17.26
N GLY A 66 8.60 12.86 15.93
CA GLY A 66 9.42 12.09 15.01
C GLY A 66 9.10 10.60 15.00
N ARG A 67 7.95 10.18 15.54
CA ARG A 67 7.47 8.79 15.44
C ARG A 67 6.77 8.61 14.11
N ILE A 68 6.90 7.42 13.53
CA ILE A 68 6.28 7.05 12.26
C ILE A 68 4.78 6.86 12.48
N VAL A 69 3.98 7.56 11.71
CA VAL A 69 2.52 7.46 11.74
C VAL A 69 1.93 6.98 10.42
N GLY A 70 2.73 6.84 9.37
CA GLY A 70 2.23 6.24 8.14
C GLY A 70 3.27 5.94 7.06
N GLN A 71 3.06 4.84 6.36
CA GLN A 71 3.71 4.47 5.11
C GLN A 71 2.80 3.50 4.35
N GLY A 72 1.99 4.00 3.41
CA GLY A 72 0.88 3.27 2.82
C GLY A 72 -0.30 3.10 3.78
N LEU A 73 -0.10 2.40 4.90
CA LEU A 73 -1.02 2.37 6.06
C LEU A 73 -0.69 3.56 6.97
N THR A 74 -1.69 4.26 7.48
CA THR A 74 -1.48 5.50 8.24
C THR A 74 -2.52 5.72 9.32
N LEU A 75 -2.10 6.41 10.38
CA LEU A 75 -2.97 6.90 11.46
C LEU A 75 -3.65 8.22 11.08
N ARG A 76 -3.21 8.88 10.01
CA ARG A 76 -3.76 10.15 9.54
C ARG A 76 -5.01 9.90 8.70
N PRO A 77 -6.14 10.58 8.95
CA PRO A 77 -7.35 10.41 8.16
C PRO A 77 -7.13 10.59 6.67
N THR A 78 -7.59 9.61 5.90
CA THR A 78 -7.70 9.67 4.45
C THR A 78 -9.12 9.31 4.02
N ARG A 79 -9.41 9.38 2.72
CA ARG A 79 -10.66 8.90 2.12
C ARG A 79 -10.83 7.38 2.24
N HIS A 80 -9.76 6.63 2.53
CA HIS A 80 -9.77 5.18 2.60
C HIS A 80 -9.68 4.75 4.05
N ARG A 81 -10.82 4.70 4.73
CA ARG A 81 -10.91 4.17 6.10
C ARG A 81 -10.71 2.65 6.05
N PHE A 82 -9.80 2.16 6.88
CA PHE A 82 -9.33 0.79 6.89
C PHE A 82 -9.38 0.24 8.31
N THR A 83 -10.34 -0.64 8.58
CA THR A 83 -10.49 -1.28 9.90
C THR A 83 -9.89 -2.68 9.87
N VAL A 84 -8.89 -2.94 10.71
CA VAL A 84 -8.20 -4.23 10.82
C VAL A 84 -7.99 -4.56 12.29
N ALA A 85 -8.25 -5.81 12.71
CA ALA A 85 -8.05 -6.26 14.10
C ALA A 85 -8.74 -5.39 15.17
N GLY A 86 -9.85 -4.73 14.83
CA GLY A 86 -10.57 -3.81 15.73
C GLY A 86 -9.96 -2.41 15.83
N GLN A 87 -8.89 -2.11 15.07
CA GLN A 87 -8.31 -0.77 14.96
C GLN A 87 -8.84 -0.07 13.70
N GLU A 88 -9.30 1.17 13.84
CA GLU A 88 -9.62 2.05 12.72
C GLU A 88 -8.36 2.81 12.30
N LEU A 89 -7.93 2.60 11.06
CA LEU A 89 -6.77 3.21 10.42
C LEU A 89 -7.17 3.75 9.05
N TYR A 90 -6.21 4.20 8.27
CA TYR A 90 -6.42 4.67 6.92
C TYR A 90 -5.33 4.17 5.99
N THR A 91 -5.61 4.14 4.68
CA THR A 91 -4.58 3.87 3.66
C THR A 91 -4.42 5.02 2.68
N TRP A 92 -3.32 5.07 1.95
CA TRP A 92 -3.06 6.12 0.98
C TRP A 92 -3.87 5.97 -0.31
N CYS A 93 -4.15 4.74 -0.76
CA CYS A 93 -4.95 4.51 -1.96
C CYS A 93 -5.90 3.31 -1.86
N ALA A 94 -6.73 3.13 -2.90
CA ALA A 94 -7.63 2.00 -3.01
C ALA A 94 -6.88 0.65 -3.11
N LEU A 95 -5.74 0.57 -3.81
CA LEU A 95 -5.00 -0.71 -3.93
C LEU A 95 -4.40 -1.16 -2.59
N ASP A 96 -3.88 -0.23 -1.78
CA ASP A 96 -3.37 -0.51 -0.42
C ASP A 96 -4.42 -1.24 0.42
N THR A 97 -5.68 -0.81 0.34
CA THR A 97 -6.79 -1.44 1.08
C THR A 97 -7.01 -2.91 0.72
N LEU A 98 -6.61 -3.32 -0.48
CA LEU A 98 -6.80 -4.66 -1.01
C LEU A 98 -5.61 -5.58 -0.73
N ILE A 99 -4.39 -5.03 -0.63
CA ILE A 99 -3.16 -5.82 -0.44
C ILE A 99 -2.73 -5.95 1.01
N PHE A 100 -2.97 -4.93 1.84
CA PHE A 100 -2.55 -4.96 3.25
C PHE A 100 -3.21 -6.04 4.10
N PRO A 101 -4.49 -6.45 3.90
CA PRO A 101 -5.07 -7.55 4.65
C PRO A 101 -4.21 -8.83 4.59
N THR A 102 -3.67 -9.15 3.40
CA THR A 102 -2.79 -10.30 3.18
C THR A 102 -1.41 -10.10 3.82
N ILE A 103 -0.82 -8.91 3.74
CA ILE A 103 0.48 -8.60 4.38
C ILE A 103 0.39 -8.67 5.92
N LEU A 104 -0.72 -8.20 6.47
CA LEU A 104 -1.02 -8.18 7.89
C LEU A 104 -1.50 -9.54 8.40
N ASP A 105 -1.85 -10.47 7.50
CA ASP A 105 -2.47 -11.76 7.81
C ASP A 105 -3.74 -11.60 8.65
N ARG A 106 -4.58 -10.62 8.28
CA ARG A 106 -5.81 -10.26 9.00
C ARG A 106 -6.89 -9.75 8.05
N PRO A 107 -8.17 -10.10 8.27
CA PRO A 107 -9.27 -9.54 7.51
C PRO A 107 -9.43 -8.04 7.80
N ALA A 108 -9.94 -7.31 6.81
CA ALA A 108 -10.20 -5.87 6.92
C ALA A 108 -11.57 -5.47 6.37
N SER A 109 -12.14 -4.43 6.98
CA SER A 109 -13.33 -3.73 6.50
C SER A 109 -12.95 -2.33 6.05
N ILE A 110 -13.43 -1.94 4.87
CA ILE A 110 -13.00 -0.73 4.18
C ILE A 110 -14.19 0.13 3.85
N GLU A 111 -14.06 1.41 4.13
CA GLU A 111 -15.01 2.44 3.76
C GLU A 111 -14.30 3.55 3.00
N SER A 112 -14.86 3.90 1.85
CA SER A 112 -14.34 4.96 1.01
C SER A 112 -15.46 5.68 0.26
N GLU A 113 -15.09 6.63 -0.58
CA GLU A 113 -16.03 7.44 -1.34
C GLU A 113 -15.46 7.73 -2.72
N SER A 114 -16.31 7.80 -3.74
CA SER A 114 -15.88 8.23 -5.07
C SER A 114 -15.35 9.66 -5.04
N PRO A 115 -14.18 9.96 -5.63
CA PRO A 115 -13.69 11.34 -5.72
C PRO A 115 -14.54 12.19 -6.68
N VAL A 116 -15.34 11.55 -7.55
CA VAL A 116 -16.20 12.23 -8.53
C VAL A 116 -17.59 12.49 -7.95
N SER A 117 -18.28 11.45 -7.49
CA SER A 117 -19.66 11.58 -6.99
C SER A 117 -19.78 11.78 -5.49
N GLY A 118 -18.74 11.49 -4.71
CA GLY A 118 -18.81 11.50 -3.24
C GLY A 118 -19.63 10.36 -2.64
N HIS A 119 -20.19 9.46 -3.46
CA HIS A 119 -20.98 8.34 -2.96
C HIS A 119 -20.12 7.28 -2.28
N PRO A 120 -20.64 6.63 -1.22
CA PRO A 120 -19.87 5.69 -0.43
C PRO A 120 -19.63 4.36 -1.16
N ILE A 121 -18.45 3.79 -0.91
CA ILE A 121 -18.05 2.44 -1.29
C ILE A 121 -17.63 1.68 -0.02
N ARG A 122 -18.13 0.46 0.13
CA ARG A 122 -17.77 -0.48 1.20
C ARG A 122 -17.18 -1.74 0.60
N VAL A 123 -16.05 -2.18 1.13
CA VAL A 123 -15.38 -3.41 0.72
C VAL A 123 -15.02 -4.22 1.96
N SER A 124 -15.16 -5.54 1.90
CA SER A 124 -14.64 -6.45 2.92
C SER A 124 -13.64 -7.41 2.30
N VAL A 125 -12.47 -7.53 2.92
CA VAL A 125 -11.41 -8.47 2.50
C VAL A 125 -11.22 -9.48 3.63
N GLY A 126 -11.46 -10.75 3.31
CA GLY A 126 -11.20 -11.88 4.21
C GLY A 126 -9.87 -12.56 3.90
N GLU A 127 -9.63 -13.69 4.55
CA GLU A 127 -8.39 -14.49 4.41
C GLU A 127 -8.12 -14.93 2.97
N ASN A 128 -9.18 -15.21 2.20
CA ASN A 128 -9.09 -15.69 0.81
C ASN A 128 -9.34 -14.59 -0.23
N GLY A 129 -9.36 -13.32 0.19
CA GLY A 129 -9.53 -12.15 -0.68
C GLY A 129 -10.86 -11.41 -0.48
N VAL A 130 -11.29 -10.66 -1.50
CA VAL A 130 -12.50 -9.81 -1.44
C VAL A 130 -13.75 -10.67 -1.24
N THR A 131 -14.49 -10.39 -0.17
CA THR A 131 -15.69 -11.14 0.26
C THR A 131 -16.99 -10.38 0.02
N SER A 132 -16.94 -9.04 0.01
CA SER A 132 -18.08 -8.21 -0.34
C SER A 132 -17.64 -6.87 -0.93
N VAL A 133 -18.46 -6.33 -1.83
CA VAL A 133 -18.27 -5.02 -2.47
C VAL A 133 -19.63 -4.34 -2.59
N GLN A 134 -19.74 -3.09 -2.13
CA GLN A 134 -20.96 -2.30 -2.22
C GLN A 134 -20.63 -0.87 -2.66
N PRO A 135 -21.23 -0.37 -3.75
CA PRO A 135 -22.06 -1.11 -4.70
C PRO A 135 -21.27 -2.23 -5.40
N GLU A 136 -21.93 -3.31 -5.83
CA GLU A 136 -21.27 -4.43 -6.52
C GLU A 136 -20.57 -4.00 -7.82
N THR A 137 -21.01 -2.88 -8.40
CA THR A 137 -20.44 -2.26 -9.59
C THR A 137 -19.17 -1.48 -9.32
N ALA A 138 -18.71 -1.36 -8.06
CA ALA A 138 -17.56 -0.53 -7.74
C ALA A 138 -16.30 -0.97 -8.51
N VAL A 139 -15.50 0.02 -8.87
CA VAL A 139 -14.29 -0.14 -9.68
C VAL A 139 -13.12 0.63 -9.06
N VAL A 140 -11.91 0.27 -9.47
CA VAL A 140 -10.66 0.90 -9.04
C VAL A 140 -9.94 1.48 -10.24
N SER A 141 -9.42 2.70 -10.11
CA SER A 141 -8.49 3.26 -11.10
C SER A 141 -7.07 2.78 -10.87
N LEU A 142 -6.36 2.52 -11.96
CA LEU A 142 -4.95 2.16 -11.98
C LEU A 142 -4.22 3.02 -13.01
N VAL A 143 -3.00 3.43 -12.68
CA VAL A 143 -2.08 4.13 -13.58
C VAL A 143 -0.76 3.37 -13.64
N ASN A 144 -0.05 3.47 -14.76
CA ASN A 144 1.30 2.95 -14.92
C ASN A 144 2.27 4.13 -15.09
N PRO A 145 2.74 4.74 -13.98
CA PRO A 145 3.64 5.89 -14.06
C PRO A 145 5.03 5.46 -14.54
N ASP A 146 5.68 6.31 -15.33
CA ASP A 146 7.06 6.06 -15.78
C ASP A 146 8.07 6.23 -14.63
N ASP A 147 7.81 7.18 -13.71
CA ASP A 147 8.63 7.48 -12.54
C ASP A 147 7.91 7.09 -11.24
N LEU A 148 8.55 6.23 -10.44
CA LEU A 148 8.05 5.70 -9.17
C LEU A 148 8.84 6.21 -7.95
N THR A 149 9.69 7.23 -8.11
CA THR A 149 10.55 7.77 -7.04
C THR A 149 9.76 8.20 -5.79
N SER A 150 8.54 8.72 -5.97
CA SER A 150 7.55 8.91 -4.90
C SER A 150 6.28 8.18 -5.28
N ILE A 151 6.08 6.99 -4.72
CA ILE A 151 4.90 6.16 -4.98
C ILE A 151 3.63 6.90 -4.61
N ARG A 152 3.66 7.67 -3.53
CA ARG A 152 2.46 8.37 -3.07
C ARG A 152 1.97 9.34 -4.14
N SER A 153 2.88 10.18 -4.66
CA SER A 153 2.52 11.20 -5.65
C SER A 153 2.28 10.64 -7.05
N SER A 154 3.10 9.68 -7.48
CA SER A 154 3.06 9.11 -8.85
C SER A 154 1.96 8.06 -9.04
N PHE A 155 1.61 7.33 -7.98
CA PHE A 155 0.70 6.19 -8.05
C PHE A 155 -0.49 6.31 -7.09
N CYS A 156 -0.26 6.35 -5.77
CA CYS A 156 -1.36 6.27 -4.79
C CYS A 156 -2.39 7.40 -4.97
N ASN A 157 -1.93 8.62 -5.28
CA ASN A 157 -2.78 9.78 -5.52
C ASN A 157 -3.69 9.64 -6.75
N GLN A 158 -3.49 8.62 -7.60
CA GLN A 158 -4.29 8.35 -8.80
C GLN A 158 -5.11 7.05 -8.71
N VAL A 159 -5.01 6.32 -7.59
CA VAL A 159 -5.64 5.02 -7.40
C VAL A 159 -6.82 5.14 -6.45
N HIS A 160 -8.01 5.22 -7.03
CA HIS A 160 -9.26 5.56 -6.35
C HIS A 160 -10.32 4.48 -6.52
N TYR A 161 -11.28 4.45 -5.59
CA TYR A 161 -12.55 3.76 -5.80
C TYR A 161 -13.55 4.67 -6.52
N PHE A 162 -14.38 4.07 -7.39
CA PHE A 162 -15.57 4.68 -7.96
C PHE A 162 -16.75 3.73 -7.80
N THR A 163 -17.97 4.27 -7.79
CA THR A 163 -19.18 3.44 -7.62
C THR A 163 -19.49 2.56 -8.83
N CYS A 164 -19.06 2.98 -10.02
CA CYS A 164 -19.11 2.21 -11.26
C CYS A 164 -18.18 2.82 -12.32
N ALA A 165 -18.03 2.15 -13.47
CA ALA A 165 -17.22 2.64 -14.58
C ALA A 165 -17.69 4.01 -15.11
N GLN A 166 -18.99 4.28 -15.10
CA GLN A 166 -19.54 5.59 -15.51
C GLN A 166 -19.16 6.70 -14.55
N ASP A 167 -19.11 6.41 -13.24
CA ASP A 167 -18.66 7.34 -12.20
C ASP A 167 -17.16 7.66 -12.33
N ALA A 168 -16.37 6.72 -12.88
CA ALA A 168 -14.95 6.91 -13.18
C ALA A 168 -14.67 7.68 -14.48
N ALA A 169 -15.68 7.90 -15.33
CA ALA A 169 -15.48 8.48 -16.67
C ALA A 169 -14.84 9.88 -16.65
N PRO A 170 -15.18 10.81 -15.73
CA PRO A 170 -14.49 12.10 -15.64
C PRO A 170 -13.01 11.96 -15.31
N TRP A 171 -12.65 11.05 -14.39
CA TRP A 171 -11.25 10.79 -14.05
C TRP A 171 -10.48 10.23 -15.24
N LEU A 172 -11.07 9.29 -15.99
CA LEU A 172 -10.47 8.72 -17.21
C LEU A 172 -10.26 9.77 -18.32
N ALA A 173 -11.12 10.78 -18.42
CA ALA A 173 -10.96 11.85 -19.40
C ALA A 173 -9.70 12.70 -19.13
N GLU A 174 -9.32 12.83 -17.86
CA GLU A 174 -8.10 13.52 -17.43
C GLU A 174 -6.87 12.59 -17.45
N HIS A 175 -7.08 11.28 -17.39
CA HIS A 175 -6.05 10.24 -17.35
C HIS A 175 -6.28 9.20 -18.46
N PRO A 176 -6.04 9.55 -19.74
CA PRO A 176 -6.40 8.71 -20.88
C PRO A 176 -5.63 7.37 -20.94
N GLU A 177 -4.46 7.29 -20.31
CA GLU A 177 -3.66 6.06 -20.16
C GLU A 177 -4.06 5.25 -18.92
N GLY A 178 -4.98 5.77 -18.09
CA GLY A 178 -5.49 5.11 -16.91
C GLY A 178 -6.39 3.93 -17.25
N GLN A 179 -6.46 2.97 -16.34
CA GLN A 179 -7.31 1.79 -16.46
C GLN A 179 -8.34 1.77 -15.34
N ILE A 180 -9.55 1.31 -15.67
CA ILE A 180 -10.60 1.04 -14.70
C ILE A 180 -10.84 -0.46 -14.66
N VAL A 181 -10.67 -1.05 -13.49
CA VAL A 181 -10.84 -2.49 -13.27
C VAL A 181 -11.83 -2.73 -12.14
N SER A 182 -12.45 -3.91 -12.08
CA SER A 182 -13.27 -4.27 -10.94
C SER A 182 -12.43 -4.38 -9.65
N VAL A 183 -13.06 -4.26 -8.48
CA VAL A 183 -12.39 -4.46 -7.18
C VAL A 183 -11.74 -5.85 -7.09
N ALA A 184 -12.39 -6.87 -7.65
CA ALA A 184 -11.88 -8.24 -7.67
C ALA A 184 -10.62 -8.36 -8.54
N GLU A 185 -10.60 -7.75 -9.72
CA GLU A 185 -9.41 -7.71 -10.58
C GLU A 185 -8.28 -6.91 -9.94
N ALA A 186 -8.56 -5.75 -9.33
CA ALA A 186 -7.55 -4.98 -8.60
C ALA A 186 -6.91 -5.79 -7.46
N HIS A 187 -7.72 -6.56 -6.71
CA HIS A 187 -7.21 -7.46 -5.69
C HIS A 187 -6.35 -8.58 -6.27
N GLN A 188 -6.76 -9.20 -7.38
CA GLN A 188 -5.97 -10.23 -8.07
C GLN A 188 -4.63 -9.69 -8.58
N LEU A 189 -4.63 -8.49 -9.16
CA LEU A 189 -3.44 -7.79 -9.61
C LEU A 189 -2.51 -7.47 -8.42
N GLY A 190 -3.06 -7.06 -7.29
CA GLY A 190 -2.34 -6.82 -6.03
C GLY A 190 -1.82 -8.07 -5.33
N ALA A 191 -2.41 -9.25 -5.59
CA ALA A 191 -1.96 -10.51 -5.01
C ALA A 191 -0.55 -10.92 -5.49
N ALA A 192 -0.22 -10.64 -6.75
CA ALA A 192 1.13 -10.86 -7.29
C ALA A 192 2.17 -9.97 -6.58
N LEU A 193 1.87 -8.68 -6.47
CA LEU A 193 2.66 -7.70 -5.71
C LEU A 193 2.89 -8.16 -4.26
N THR A 194 1.82 -8.60 -3.59
CA THR A 194 1.89 -9.08 -2.20
C THR A 194 2.75 -10.33 -2.07
N THR A 195 2.58 -11.29 -2.98
CA THR A 195 3.37 -12.53 -2.99
C THR A 195 4.86 -12.22 -3.13
N GLN A 196 5.21 -11.28 -4.00
CA GLN A 196 6.61 -10.90 -4.21
C GLN A 196 7.21 -10.17 -3.01
N ILE A 197 6.47 -9.22 -2.41
CA ILE A 197 6.86 -8.54 -1.15
C ILE A 197 7.15 -9.58 -0.06
N LEU A 198 6.25 -10.53 0.15
CA LEU A 198 6.40 -11.56 1.17
C LEU A 198 7.53 -12.56 0.85
N THR A 199 7.79 -12.84 -0.44
CA THR A 199 8.91 -13.70 -0.85
C THR A 199 10.25 -13.01 -0.61
N GLN A 200 10.37 -11.73 -0.96
CA GLN A 200 11.57 -10.93 -0.72
C GLN A 200 11.86 -10.76 0.76
N LEU A 201 10.83 -10.60 1.62
CA LEU A 201 10.98 -10.55 3.07
C LEU A 201 11.70 -11.78 3.66
N HIS A 202 11.44 -12.98 3.10
CA HIS A 202 12.02 -14.23 3.57
C HIS A 202 13.35 -14.58 2.90
N THR A 203 13.79 -13.81 1.92
CA THR A 203 15.05 -14.05 1.21
C THR A 203 16.19 -13.37 1.99
N PRO A 204 17.16 -14.11 2.55
CA PRO A 204 18.30 -13.49 3.22
C PRO A 204 19.06 -12.62 2.20
N PRO A 205 19.61 -11.45 2.61
CA PRO A 205 20.39 -10.62 1.71
C PRO A 205 21.48 -11.48 1.09
N THR A 206 21.50 -11.56 -0.24
CA THR A 206 22.56 -12.26 -0.95
C THR A 206 23.87 -11.59 -0.55
N ALA A 207 24.72 -12.34 0.14
CA ALA A 207 26.08 -11.91 0.40
C ALA A 207 26.68 -11.47 -0.94
N HIS A 208 27.11 -10.21 -1.05
CA HIS A 208 27.95 -9.79 -2.15
C HIS A 208 29.04 -10.86 -2.31
N PRO A 209 29.27 -11.39 -3.52
CA PRO A 209 30.45 -12.21 -3.73
C PRO A 209 31.62 -11.28 -3.46
N GLY A 210 32.20 -11.42 -2.27
CA GLY A 210 33.45 -10.77 -1.94
C GLY A 210 34.42 -11.17 -3.04
N CYS A 211 34.81 -10.20 -3.86
CA CYS A 211 35.95 -10.36 -4.73
C CYS A 211 37.19 -10.48 -3.84
N CYS A 212 37.48 -11.70 -3.39
CA CYS A 212 38.83 -12.12 -3.10
C CYS A 212 39.53 -12.33 -4.44
N SER A 213 40.48 -11.45 -4.77
CA SER A 213 41.77 -11.76 -5.45
C SER A 213 42.57 -10.47 -5.56
#